data_AF-A0A917FSZ9-F1
#
_entry.id   AF-A0A917FSZ9-F1
#
_cell.length_a   1.000
_cell.length_b   1.000
_cell.length_c   1.000
_cell.angle_alpha   90.00
_cell.angle_beta   90.00
_cell.angle_gamma   90.00
#
_symmetry.space_group_name_H-M   'P 1'
#
loop_
_entity.id
_entity.type
_entity.pdbx_description
1 polymer ?
#
loop_
_entity_poly.entity_id
_entity_poly.type
_entity_poly.pdbx_seq_one_letter_code
_entity_poly.pdbx_strand_id
1 'polypeptide(L)'
;MNPVVGLDISKEESHGQAFLARGKPYRGTFHFEHTRDGLANLHQVLKDIENASKLRYKGVFGAMYSRISLRFLSEFPTSYSVLQTATSFSISNLY
;
A
#
# COMPACT_ATOMS: atom_id res chain seq x y z
N MET A 1 5.27 21.54 -11.01
CA MET A 1 5.72 20.12 -10.97
C MET A 1 4.48 19.25 -11.00
N ASN A 2 4.53 18.09 -11.65
CA ASN A 2 3.42 17.14 -11.61
C ASN A 2 3.34 16.50 -10.21
N PRO A 3 2.14 16.06 -9.77
CA PRO A 3 2.03 15.36 -8.51
C PRO A 3 2.79 14.03 -8.56
N VAL A 4 3.25 13.60 -7.38
CA VAL A 4 3.99 12.35 -7.17
C VAL A 4 3.38 11.56 -6.02
N VAL A 5 3.47 10.24 -6.10
CA VAL A 5 3.01 9.33 -5.06
C VAL A 5 4.18 8.44 -4.65
N GLY A 6 4.50 8.44 -3.37
CA GLY A 6 5.42 7.48 -2.74
C GLY A 6 4.63 6.32 -2.17
N LEU A 7 5.00 5.07 -2.50
CA LEU A 7 4.43 3.85 -1.90
C LEU A 7 5.50 3.05 -1.16
N ASP A 8 5.11 2.47 -0.03
CA ASP A 8 5.82 1.39 0.65
C ASP A 8 4.95 0.12 0.58
N ILE A 9 5.46 -0.92 -0.07
CA ILE A 9 4.73 -2.15 -0.36
C ILE A 9 5.14 -3.24 0.63
N SER A 10 4.17 -3.76 1.38
CA SER A 10 4.34 -4.98 2.19
C SER A 10 3.47 -6.12 1.65
N LYS A 11 3.45 -7.30 2.31
CA LYS A 11 2.66 -8.46 1.86
C LYS A 11 1.15 -8.33 2.09
N GLU A 12 0.76 -7.59 3.11
CA GLU A 12 -0.64 -7.53 3.55
C GLU A 12 -1.20 -6.14 3.22
N GLU A 13 -0.59 -5.12 3.81
CA GLU A 13 -0.98 -3.72 3.66
C GLU A 13 0.18 -2.87 3.12
N SER A 14 -0.10 -2.05 2.11
CA SER A 14 0.84 -1.04 1.64
C SER A 14 0.49 0.32 2.21
N HIS A 15 1.51 1.15 2.43
CA HIS A 15 1.33 2.54 2.82
C HIS A 15 1.75 3.48 1.69
N GLY A 16 1.27 4.71 1.72
CA GLY A 16 1.65 5.71 0.73
C GLY A 16 1.50 7.15 1.22
N GLN A 17 2.22 8.04 0.56
CA GLN A 17 2.10 9.49 0.72
C GLN A 17 2.12 10.15 -0.65
N ALA A 18 1.16 11.01 -0.90
CA ALA A 18 1.09 11.80 -2.13
C ALA A 18 1.55 13.23 -1.89
N PHE A 19 2.06 13.87 -2.94
CA PHE A 19 2.48 15.26 -2.95
C PHE A 19 1.98 15.96 -4.21
N LEU A 20 1.28 17.09 -4.05
CA LEU A 20 0.80 17.90 -5.18
C LEU A 20 1.93 18.70 -5.83
N ALA A 21 2.90 19.10 -5.03
CA ALA A 21 4.12 19.80 -5.42
C ALA A 21 5.22 19.49 -4.40
N ARG A 22 6.47 19.90 -4.69
CA ARG A 22 7.59 19.73 -3.77
C ARG A 22 7.25 20.33 -2.40
N GLY A 23 7.32 19.51 -1.35
CA GLY A 23 7.01 19.94 0.02
C GLY A 23 5.53 20.21 0.31
N LYS A 24 4.61 19.93 -0.62
CA LYS A 24 3.16 20.11 -0.45
C LYS A 24 2.46 18.75 -0.43
N PRO A 25 2.34 18.09 0.74
CA PRO A 25 1.69 16.80 0.85
C PRO A 25 0.20 16.92 0.48
N TYR A 26 -0.30 15.89 -0.20
CA TYR A 26 -1.72 15.70 -0.44
C TYR A 26 -2.28 14.87 0.71
N ARG A 27 -2.86 15.57 1.70
CA ARG A 27 -3.37 14.98 2.96
C ARG A 27 -2.26 14.23 3.73
N GLY A 28 -2.65 13.43 4.71
CA GLY A 28 -1.74 12.53 5.43
C GLY A 28 -1.39 11.28 4.62
N THR A 29 -0.73 10.33 5.27
CA THR A 29 -0.47 9.01 4.70
C THR A 29 -1.78 8.26 4.48
N PHE A 30 -1.78 7.37 3.49
CA PHE A 30 -2.86 6.43 3.24
C PHE A 30 -2.31 5.00 3.25
N HIS A 31 -3.20 4.03 3.41
CA HIS A 31 -2.87 2.62 3.31
C HIS A 31 -3.90 1.88 2.47
N PHE A 32 -3.53 0.72 1.96
CA PHE A 32 -4.42 -0.17 1.23
C PHE A 32 -3.96 -1.61 1.32
N GLU A 33 -4.91 -2.50 1.53
CA GLU A 33 -4.69 -3.94 1.40
C GLU A 33 -4.54 -4.36 -0.06
N HIS A 34 -3.93 -5.51 -0.29
CA HIS A 34 -3.76 -6.09 -1.63
C HIS A 34 -5.01 -6.86 -2.09
N THR A 35 -6.19 -6.36 -1.72
CA THR A 35 -7.50 -6.87 -2.14
C THR A 35 -8.06 -6.03 -3.28
N ARG A 36 -9.13 -6.50 -3.94
CA ARG A 36 -9.80 -5.72 -4.99
C ARG A 36 -10.28 -4.36 -4.48
N ASP A 37 -10.86 -4.34 -3.29
CA ASP A 37 -11.39 -3.12 -2.68
C ASP A 37 -10.26 -2.20 -2.20
N GLY A 38 -9.18 -2.74 -1.64
CA GLY A 38 -7.98 -1.98 -1.30
C GLY A 38 -7.34 -1.32 -2.53
N LEU A 39 -7.21 -2.05 -3.64
CA LEU A 39 -6.71 -1.48 -4.90
C LEU A 39 -7.68 -0.46 -5.52
N ALA A 40 -9.00 -0.60 -5.32
CA ALA A 40 -9.97 0.41 -5.71
C ALA A 40 -9.79 1.71 -4.89
N ASN A 41 -9.50 1.61 -3.59
CA ASN A 41 -9.18 2.75 -2.74
C ASN A 41 -7.90 3.46 -3.20
N LEU A 42 -6.83 2.70 -3.51
CA LEU A 42 -5.62 3.27 -4.10
C LEU A 42 -5.94 4.02 -5.40
N HIS A 43 -6.73 3.41 -6.29
CA HIS A 43 -7.13 4.04 -7.55
C HIS A 43 -7.90 5.35 -7.34
N GLN A 44 -8.78 5.40 -6.33
CA GLN A 44 -9.52 6.61 -6.00
C GLN A 44 -8.58 7.73 -5.52
N VAL A 45 -7.61 7.41 -4.66
CA VAL A 45 -6.60 8.38 -4.22
C VAL A 45 -5.83 8.97 -5.41
N LEU A 46 -5.42 8.13 -6.36
CA LEU A 46 -4.74 8.58 -7.58
C LEU A 46 -5.60 9.56 -8.39
N LYS A 47 -6.89 9.26 -8.57
CA LYS A 47 -7.84 10.16 -9.24
C LYS A 47 -8.00 11.49 -8.50
N ASP A 48 -8.10 11.44 -7.18
CA ASP A 48 -8.30 12.64 -6.37
C ASP A 48 -7.08 13.58 -6.46
N ILE A 49 -5.87 13.01 -6.52
CA ILE A 49 -4.63 13.76 -6.74
C ILE A 49 -4.60 14.41 -8.12
N GLU A 50 -4.99 13.70 -9.17
CA GLU A 50 -5.09 14.26 -10.52
C GLU A 50 -6.13 15.40 -10.56
N ASN A 51 -7.29 15.20 -9.92
CA ASN A 51 -8.37 16.18 -9.85
C ASN A 51 -7.98 17.43 -9.04
N ALA A 52 -7.23 17.27 -7.96
CA ALA A 52 -6.79 18.36 -7.08
C ALA A 52 -5.65 19.18 -7.70
N SER A 53 -4.74 18.53 -8.43
CA SER A 53 -3.62 19.18 -9.10
C SER A 53 -3.96 19.71 -10.50
N LYS A 54 -5.05 19.23 -11.12
CA LYS A 54 -5.38 19.41 -12.55
C LYS A 54 -4.28 18.91 -13.48
N LEU A 55 -3.43 18.00 -13.00
CA LEU A 55 -2.30 17.44 -13.71
C LEU A 55 -2.30 15.92 -13.53
N ARG A 56 -1.82 15.19 -14.54
CA ARG A 56 -1.60 13.75 -14.39
C ARG A 56 -0.41 13.49 -13.47
N TYR A 57 -0.53 12.50 -12.58
CA TYR A 57 0.61 12.08 -11.78
C TYR A 57 1.70 11.51 -12.69
N LYS A 58 2.95 11.91 -12.46
CA LYS A 58 4.06 11.59 -13.37
C LYS A 58 4.70 10.23 -13.09
N GLY A 59 4.41 9.64 -11.93
CA GLY A 59 4.93 8.35 -11.54
C GLY A 59 4.56 7.99 -10.10
N VAL A 60 4.53 6.68 -9.87
CA VAL A 60 4.48 6.09 -8.53
C VAL A 60 5.93 5.76 -8.15
N PHE A 61 6.51 6.58 -7.29
CA PHE A 61 7.82 6.34 -6.70
C PHE A 61 7.64 5.38 -5.52
N GLY A 62 8.60 4.48 -5.27
CA GLY A 62 8.42 3.45 -4.25
C GLY A 62 7.78 2.13 -4.73
N ALA A 63 7.53 1.98 -6.04
CA ALA A 63 7.60 0.66 -6.69
C ALA A 63 9.03 0.05 -6.66
N MET A 64 9.89 0.51 -5.75
CA MET A 64 11.24 0.02 -5.47
C MET A 64 11.25 -1.44 -5.03
N TYR A 65 10.08 -1.99 -4.72
CA TYR A 65 9.86 -3.41 -4.88
C TYR A 65 9.71 -3.72 -6.38
N SER A 66 10.85 -3.90 -7.03
CA SER A 66 10.91 -4.32 -8.43
C SER A 66 10.05 -5.58 -8.66
N ARG A 67 9.87 -6.00 -9.92
CA ARG A 67 9.36 -7.36 -10.21
C ARG A 67 9.98 -8.43 -9.32
N ILE A 68 11.26 -8.27 -8.94
CA ILE A 68 11.99 -9.19 -8.05
C ILE A 68 11.42 -9.15 -6.63
N SER A 69 11.05 -8.01 -6.10
CA SER A 69 10.49 -7.91 -4.75
C SER A 69 9.03 -8.31 -4.66
N LEU A 70 8.19 -7.95 -5.63
CA LEU A 70 6.82 -8.48 -5.69
C LEU A 70 6.86 -10.00 -5.92
N ARG A 71 7.80 -10.49 -6.74
CA ARG A 71 8.08 -11.91 -6.88
C ARG A 71 8.61 -12.51 -5.57
N PHE A 72 9.48 -11.85 -4.82
CA PHE A 72 9.97 -12.31 -3.52
C PHE A 72 8.84 -12.36 -2.49
N LEU A 73 7.98 -11.34 -2.41
CA LEU A 73 6.79 -11.33 -1.54
C LEU A 73 5.80 -12.45 -1.94
N SER A 74 5.69 -12.77 -3.24
CA SER A 74 4.86 -13.85 -3.77
C SER A 74 5.48 -15.25 -3.61
N GLU A 75 6.80 -15.38 -3.75
CA GLU A 75 7.56 -16.65 -3.68
C GLU A 75 7.76 -17.07 -2.23
N PHE A 76 7.88 -16.10 -1.32
CA PHE A 76 7.92 -16.33 0.12
C PHE A 76 6.61 -15.80 0.73
N PRO A 77 5.48 -16.54 0.70
CA PRO A 77 4.31 -16.16 1.48
C PRO A 77 4.72 -15.98 2.95
N THR A 78 4.25 -14.94 3.65
CA THR A 78 4.41 -14.94 5.12
C THR A 78 3.69 -16.17 5.65
N SER A 79 4.35 -16.88 6.55
CA SER A 79 3.96 -18.25 6.88
C SER A 79 2.56 -18.31 7.47
N TYR A 80 1.76 -19.27 6.98
CA TYR A 80 0.53 -19.72 7.63
C TYR A 80 0.76 -20.17 9.09
N SER A 81 2.01 -20.42 9.49
CA SER A 81 2.44 -20.74 10.86
C SER A 81 2.34 -19.56 11.83
N VAL A 82 2.69 -18.32 11.43
CA VAL A 82 2.40 -17.10 12.23
C VAL A 82 0.89 -16.88 12.33
N LEU A 83 0.17 -17.16 11.24
CA LEU A 83 -1.29 -17.09 11.18
C LEU A 83 -1.95 -18.12 12.12
N GLN A 84 -1.48 -19.38 12.18
CA GLN A 84 -2.04 -20.41 13.06
C GLN A 84 -1.63 -20.24 14.53
N THR A 85 -0.42 -19.77 14.84
CA THR A 85 0.04 -19.63 16.23
C THR A 85 -0.76 -18.55 16.99
N ALA A 86 -1.23 -17.49 16.33
CA ALA A 86 -2.15 -16.51 16.93
C ALA A 86 -3.58 -17.06 17.12
N THR A 87 -4.11 -17.79 16.13
CA THR A 87 -5.47 -18.35 16.20
C THR A 87 -5.58 -19.47 17.25
N SER A 88 -4.50 -20.23 17.48
CA SER A 88 -4.43 -21.30 18.48
C SER A 88 -4.43 -20.79 19.92
N PHE A 89 -3.92 -19.56 20.16
CA PHE A 89 -3.81 -18.98 21.51
C PHE A 89 -5.16 -18.48 22.08
N SER A 90 -6.20 -18.34 21.26
CA SER A 90 -7.51 -17.85 21.69
C SER A 90 -8.52 -18.95 22.03
N ILE A 91 -8.22 -20.22 21.74
CA ILE A 91 -9.12 -21.36 21.99
C ILE A 91 -8.68 -22.15 23.25
N SER A 92 -7.49 -21.87 23.80
CA SER A 92 -6.95 -22.55 24.98
C SER A 92 -7.11 -21.81 26.32
N ASN A 93 -7.72 -20.61 26.34
CA ASN A 93 -7.88 -19.79 27.56
C ASN A 93 -9.34 -19.58 28.01
N LEU A 94 -10.26 -20.48 27.63
CA LEU A 94 -11.66 -20.49 28.11
C LEU A 94 -12.09 -21.84 28.73
N TYR A 95 -11.14 -22.60 29.27
CA TYR A 95 -11.42 -23.66 30.26
C TYR A 95 -10.71 -23.34 31.58
#